data_AF-A0A359KFS6-F1
#
_entry.id   AF-A0A359KFS6-F1
#
_cell.length_a   1.000
_cell.length_b   1.000
_cell.length_c   1.000
_cell.angle_alpha   90.00
_cell.angle_beta   90.00
_cell.angle_gamma   90.00
#
_symmetry.space_group_name_H-M   'P 1'
#
loop_
_entity.id
_entity.type
_entity.pdbx_description
1 polymer ?
#
loop_
_entity_poly.entity_id
_entity_poly.type
_entity_poly.pdbx_seq_one_letter_code
_entity_poly.pdbx_strand_id
1 'polypeptide(L)'
;GSGGGLADGEERERPDQRDETLWEHLQAQASAAGFSPADHAIALTLIDATDEGGYLRADLGEIAERLGVDEARIEAVLAVCHGFEPTGVMARSIPECLKLQLIERNRFDPAMGALLDHLDLLARRDLAALRKVCGVDAEDLVEMIAELKALTPRPGAGFGGEPAQTVVPDVHVRPDPAGGWRIELNTDTLPRLLVDKRYHAVVAAGARSDTEKTFVADCAAQASWLVKSLDQRARTIMKVASEIVRQQDAFLAFGVEFLRPLTLKTVAEAIEMHESTVSRVTSNKYVSTPRGVFELKFFFTAAIQSSDGGAAHSAEAVRQRIKTMIDGESGDGDVLSDDRIVEILNEAGIDIARRTVAKYREALRIPSSIQRRRLMKAG
;
A
#
# COMPACT_ATOMS: atom_id res chain seq x y z
N GLY A 1 21.57 44.52 -35.56
CA GLY A 1 22.40 43.34 -35.27
C GLY A 1 22.75 43.39 -33.81
N SER A 2 22.26 42.43 -33.01
CA SER A 2 22.91 41.13 -32.72
C SER A 2 24.03 41.31 -31.69
N GLY A 3 24.05 40.67 -30.53
CA GLY A 3 23.18 39.64 -29.96
C GLY A 3 23.76 39.31 -28.57
N GLY A 4 22.91 39.32 -27.54
CA GLY A 4 23.28 38.86 -26.20
C GLY A 4 23.00 37.38 -26.10
N GLY A 5 24.05 36.58 -25.90
CA GLY A 5 23.95 35.14 -25.69
C GLY A 5 23.29 34.85 -24.35
N LEU A 6 22.10 34.26 -24.41
CA LEU A 6 21.45 33.61 -23.28
C LEU A 6 22.18 32.30 -23.00
N ALA A 7 22.60 32.11 -21.76
CA ALA A 7 23.14 30.86 -21.28
C ALA A 7 21.99 29.85 -21.16
N ASP A 8 21.86 28.96 -22.14
CA ASP A 8 21.10 27.71 -22.00
C ASP A 8 21.86 26.82 -21.01
N GLY A 9 21.45 26.90 -19.75
CA GLY A 9 21.70 25.84 -18.78
C GLY A 9 20.75 24.69 -19.10
N GLU A 10 21.16 23.81 -20.02
CA GLU A 10 20.55 22.49 -20.16
C GLU A 10 20.66 21.76 -18.82
N GLU A 11 19.58 21.82 -18.03
CA GLU A 11 19.28 20.84 -17.00
C GLU A 11 19.14 19.50 -17.72
N ARG A 12 20.26 18.80 -17.88
CA ARG A 12 20.28 17.41 -18.29
C ARG A 12 19.45 16.64 -17.27
N GLU A 13 18.23 16.28 -17.67
CA GLU A 13 17.42 15.26 -17.02
C GLU A 13 18.35 14.10 -16.69
N ARG A 14 18.63 13.91 -15.40
CA ARG A 14 19.33 12.72 -14.94
C ARG A 14 18.44 11.55 -15.33
N PRO A 15 18.93 10.55 -16.07
CA PRO A 15 18.14 9.37 -16.34
C PRO A 15 17.69 8.81 -14.99
N ASP A 16 16.39 8.52 -14.89
CA ASP A 16 15.73 7.89 -13.75
C ASP A 16 16.54 6.66 -13.34
N GLN A 17 17.43 6.82 -12.36
CA GLN A 17 18.22 5.73 -11.82
C GLN A 17 17.25 4.92 -10.97
N ARG A 18 16.63 3.92 -11.60
CA ARG A 18 15.88 2.90 -10.89
C ARG A 18 16.84 2.26 -9.89
N ASP A 19 16.57 2.41 -8.60
CA ASP A 19 17.31 1.73 -7.55
C ASP A 19 17.23 0.21 -7.79
N GLU A 20 18.37 -0.48 -7.67
CA GLU A 20 18.44 -1.93 -7.83
C GLU A 20 17.55 -2.61 -6.78
N THR A 21 16.70 -3.54 -7.21
CA THR A 21 15.84 -4.29 -6.29
C THR A 21 16.63 -5.38 -5.57
N LEU A 22 16.19 -5.78 -4.37
CA LEU A 22 16.81 -6.89 -3.64
C LEU A 22 16.89 -8.16 -4.50
N TRP A 23 15.84 -8.43 -5.28
CA TRP A 23 15.77 -9.59 -6.16
C TRP A 23 16.84 -9.55 -7.24
N GLU A 24 17.00 -8.42 -7.95
CA GLU A 24 18.02 -8.23 -8.99
C GLU A 24 19.43 -8.40 -8.39
N HIS A 25 19.65 -7.83 -7.20
CA HIS A 25 20.92 -7.93 -6.49
C HIS A 25 21.29 -9.37 -6.11
N LEU A 26 20.34 -10.15 -5.58
CA LEU A 26 20.57 -11.55 -5.21
C LEU A 26 20.71 -12.45 -6.43
N GLN A 27 20.00 -12.16 -7.51
CA GLN A 27 20.14 -12.88 -8.77
C GLN A 27 21.54 -12.70 -9.38
N ALA A 28 22.08 -11.48 -9.33
CA ALA A 28 23.45 -11.21 -9.77
C ALA A 28 24.47 -12.03 -8.97
N GLN A 29 24.28 -12.14 -7.65
CA GLN A 29 25.14 -12.95 -6.78
C GLN A 29 24.99 -14.45 -7.02
N ALA A 30 23.77 -14.96 -7.20
CA ALA A 30 23.53 -16.36 -7.56
C ALA A 30 24.19 -16.74 -8.90
N SER A 31 24.29 -15.79 -9.82
CA SER A 31 24.99 -15.97 -11.10
C SER A 31 26.51 -16.01 -10.92
N ALA A 32 27.05 -15.26 -9.95
CA ALA A 32 28.48 -15.22 -9.63
C ALA A 32 28.94 -16.34 -8.67
N ALA A 33 28.03 -16.98 -7.94
CA ALA A 33 28.32 -17.98 -6.89
C ALA A 33 28.86 -19.32 -7.40
N GLY A 34 28.96 -19.53 -8.72
CA GLY A 34 29.54 -20.75 -9.30
C GLY A 34 28.69 -22.01 -9.12
N PHE A 35 27.37 -21.86 -8.94
CA PHE A 35 26.45 -22.98 -8.79
C PHE A 35 26.43 -23.88 -10.03
N SER A 36 26.17 -25.18 -9.83
CA SER A 36 25.79 -26.07 -10.93
C SER A 36 24.44 -25.62 -11.51
N PRO A 37 24.08 -25.97 -12.77
CA PRO A 37 22.81 -25.56 -13.35
C PRO A 37 21.57 -25.92 -12.50
N ALA A 38 21.63 -27.07 -11.82
CA ALA A 38 20.56 -27.50 -10.91
C ALA A 38 20.55 -26.70 -9.60
N ASP A 39 21.73 -26.41 -9.02
CA ASP A 39 21.82 -25.62 -7.78
C ASP A 39 21.46 -24.15 -8.03
N HIS A 40 21.76 -23.62 -9.22
CA HIS A 40 21.38 -22.28 -9.63
C HIS A 40 19.86 -22.16 -9.74
N ALA A 41 19.17 -23.17 -10.28
CA ALA A 41 17.71 -23.19 -10.32
C ALA A 41 17.09 -23.23 -8.90
N ILE A 42 17.70 -23.97 -7.98
CA ILE A 42 17.31 -23.98 -6.55
C ILE A 42 17.53 -22.57 -5.95
N ALA A 43 18.68 -21.95 -6.18
CA ALA A 43 19.00 -20.62 -5.67
C ALA A 43 18.00 -19.55 -6.16
N LEU A 44 17.65 -19.56 -7.45
CA LEU A 44 16.62 -18.68 -8.00
C LEU A 44 15.26 -18.90 -7.35
N THR A 45 14.89 -20.17 -7.11
CA THR A 45 13.64 -20.51 -6.42
C THR A 45 13.60 -19.99 -4.97
N LEU A 46 14.74 -20.01 -4.28
CA LEU A 46 14.87 -19.45 -2.93
C LEU A 46 14.81 -17.91 -2.95
N ILE A 47 15.44 -17.28 -3.94
CA ILE A 47 15.38 -15.82 -4.15
C ILE A 47 13.93 -15.39 -4.42
N ASP A 48 13.20 -16.09 -5.28
CA ASP A 48 11.79 -15.81 -5.57
C ASP A 48 10.88 -15.98 -4.34
N ALA A 49 11.25 -16.86 -3.41
CA ALA A 49 10.53 -17.09 -2.17
C ALA A 49 10.93 -16.12 -1.03
N THR A 50 11.82 -15.19 -1.30
CA THR A 50 12.29 -14.18 -0.35
C THR A 50 11.42 -12.93 -0.42
N ASP A 51 10.96 -12.44 0.73
CA ASP A 51 10.17 -11.21 0.79
C ASP A 51 11.04 -9.93 0.72
N GLU A 52 10.39 -8.77 0.59
CA GLU A 52 11.07 -7.45 0.58
C GLU A 52 11.88 -7.17 1.86
N GLY A 53 11.54 -7.84 2.97
CA GLY A 53 12.30 -7.77 4.22
C GLY A 53 13.61 -8.57 4.19
N GLY A 54 13.81 -9.40 3.16
CA GLY A 54 14.94 -10.31 3.01
C GLY A 54 14.74 -11.67 3.68
N TYR A 55 13.52 -12.05 4.03
CA TYR A 55 13.22 -13.33 4.68
C TYR A 55 12.65 -14.36 3.72
N LEU A 56 13.09 -15.60 3.86
CA LEU A 56 12.51 -16.73 3.15
C LEU A 56 11.14 -17.08 3.77
N ARG A 57 10.07 -17.05 2.96
CA ARG A 57 8.69 -17.32 3.41
C ARG A 57 8.16 -18.69 3.00
N ALA A 58 8.92 -19.43 2.21
CA ALA A 58 8.55 -20.76 1.76
C ALA A 58 9.08 -21.86 2.68
N ASP A 59 8.36 -22.98 2.72
CA ASP A 59 8.81 -24.22 3.33
C ASP A 59 9.81 -24.96 2.42
N LEU A 60 10.91 -25.45 2.98
CA LEU A 60 11.95 -26.12 2.19
C LEU A 60 11.47 -27.47 1.65
N GLY A 61 10.60 -28.17 2.37
CA GLY A 61 9.98 -29.42 1.93
C GLY A 61 9.04 -29.20 0.75
N GLU A 62 8.22 -28.16 0.77
CA GLU A 62 7.37 -27.79 -0.38
C GLU A 62 8.21 -27.44 -1.62
N ILE A 63 9.35 -26.76 -1.44
CA ILE A 63 10.28 -26.47 -2.55
C ILE A 63 10.93 -27.77 -3.05
N ALA A 64 11.34 -28.67 -2.16
CA ALA A 64 11.94 -29.97 -2.47
C ALA A 64 11.00 -30.83 -3.34
N GLU A 65 9.74 -30.96 -2.92
CA GLU A 65 8.72 -31.70 -3.66
C GLU A 65 8.46 -31.08 -5.03
N ARG A 66 8.35 -29.75 -5.11
CA ARG A 66 8.08 -29.02 -6.36
C ARG A 66 9.21 -29.17 -7.37
N LEU A 67 10.46 -29.17 -6.91
CA LEU A 67 11.64 -29.31 -7.76
C LEU A 67 12.07 -30.76 -7.98
N GLY A 68 11.50 -31.73 -7.25
CA GLY A 68 11.88 -33.13 -7.30
C GLY A 68 13.30 -33.40 -6.83
N VAL A 69 13.79 -32.62 -5.86
CA VAL A 69 15.14 -32.72 -5.29
C VAL A 69 15.07 -33.05 -3.81
N ASP A 70 16.16 -33.60 -3.27
CA ASP A 70 16.29 -33.86 -1.84
C ASP A 70 16.39 -32.54 -1.04
N GLU A 71 15.72 -32.48 0.11
CA GLU A 71 15.71 -31.30 0.99
C GLU A 71 17.13 -30.94 1.44
N ALA A 72 17.98 -31.95 1.68
CA ALA A 72 19.39 -31.75 2.03
C ALA A 72 20.17 -30.97 0.97
N ARG A 73 19.79 -31.10 -0.31
CA ARG A 73 20.41 -30.32 -1.40
C ARG A 73 19.97 -28.86 -1.36
N ILE A 74 18.71 -28.60 -1.03
CA ILE A 74 18.19 -27.24 -0.87
C ILE A 74 18.86 -26.55 0.32
N GLU A 75 19.00 -27.25 1.45
CA GLU A 75 19.72 -26.71 2.61
C GLU A 75 21.18 -26.35 2.28
N ALA A 76 21.87 -27.18 1.49
CA ALA A 76 23.24 -26.90 1.06
C ALA A 76 23.31 -25.64 0.17
N VAL A 77 22.37 -25.45 -0.75
CA VAL A 77 22.29 -24.23 -1.59
C VAL A 77 21.93 -23.01 -0.75
N LEU A 78 20.97 -23.15 0.15
CA LEU A 78 20.56 -22.08 1.08
C LEU A 78 21.73 -21.62 1.95
N ALA A 79 22.56 -22.55 2.44
CA ALA A 79 23.75 -22.22 3.22
C ALA A 79 24.78 -21.39 2.43
N VAL A 80 24.90 -21.62 1.11
CA VAL A 80 25.72 -20.76 0.23
C VAL A 80 25.05 -19.40 0.05
N CYS A 81 23.74 -19.35 -0.16
CA CYS A 81 22.98 -18.11 -0.29
C CYS A 81 22.98 -17.25 0.99
N HIS A 82 23.14 -17.84 2.17
CA HIS A 82 23.32 -17.10 3.44
C HIS A 82 24.62 -16.29 3.48
N GLY A 83 25.57 -16.57 2.59
CA GLY A 83 26.77 -15.75 2.38
C GLY A 83 26.60 -14.61 1.38
N PHE A 84 25.38 -14.37 0.87
CA PHE A 84 25.10 -13.25 -0.01
C PHE A 84 24.93 -11.96 0.78
N GLU A 85 25.24 -10.84 0.13
CA GLU A 85 24.95 -9.51 0.64
C GLU A 85 23.54 -9.08 0.24
N PRO A 86 22.74 -8.46 1.12
CA PRO A 86 23.04 -8.09 2.51
C PRO A 86 23.02 -9.28 3.49
N THR A 87 24.03 -9.41 4.35
CA THR A 87 24.12 -10.53 5.31
C THR A 87 22.85 -10.71 6.18
N GLY A 88 22.41 -11.96 6.31
CA GLY A 88 21.17 -12.34 6.99
C GLY A 88 19.96 -12.43 6.07
N VAL A 89 20.14 -12.19 4.77
CA VAL A 89 19.19 -12.49 3.70
C VAL A 89 18.86 -13.99 3.62
N MET A 90 17.64 -14.32 3.20
CA MET A 90 17.09 -15.69 3.13
C MET A 90 17.07 -16.41 4.50
N ALA A 91 17.11 -15.66 5.60
CA ALA A 91 16.79 -16.21 6.91
C ALA A 91 15.31 -16.57 6.98
N ARG A 92 14.97 -17.66 7.67
CA ARG A 92 13.60 -18.10 7.91
C ARG A 92 12.98 -17.40 9.11
N SER A 93 13.81 -16.88 10.01
CA SER A 93 13.39 -16.22 11.24
C SER A 93 14.31 -15.07 11.65
N ILE A 94 13.82 -14.19 12.51
CA ILE A 94 14.61 -13.07 13.06
C ILE A 94 15.85 -13.59 13.82
N PRO A 95 15.76 -14.59 14.72
CA PRO A 95 16.95 -15.15 15.36
C PRO A 95 17.98 -15.68 14.37
N GLU A 96 17.55 -16.34 13.30
CA GLU A 96 18.45 -16.85 12.26
C GLU A 96 19.14 -15.70 11.50
N CYS A 97 18.38 -14.65 11.14
CA CYS A 97 18.92 -13.45 10.48
C CYS A 97 20.02 -12.79 11.33
N LEU A 98 19.73 -12.55 12.61
CA LEU A 98 20.68 -11.92 13.53
C LEU A 98 21.88 -12.82 13.82
N LYS A 99 21.67 -14.14 13.89
CA LYS A 99 22.75 -15.12 14.04
C LYS A 99 23.72 -15.05 12.87
N LEU A 100 23.22 -15.02 11.63
CA LEU A 100 24.06 -14.92 10.43
C LEU A 100 24.93 -13.65 10.46
N GLN A 101 24.35 -12.51 10.82
CA GLN A 101 25.09 -11.24 10.94
C GLN A 101 26.13 -11.27 12.08
N LEU A 102 25.84 -11.94 13.20
CA LEU A 102 26.81 -12.11 14.30
C LEU A 102 27.97 -13.04 13.93
N ILE A 103 27.69 -14.09 13.16
CA ILE A 103 28.73 -15.02 12.66
C ILE A 103 29.69 -14.27 11.75
N GLU A 104 29.18 -13.47 10.81
CA GLU A 104 30.00 -12.64 9.92
C GLU A 104 30.91 -11.68 10.70
N ARG A 105 30.37 -11.04 11.75
CA ARG A 105 31.15 -10.12 12.61
C ARG A 105 32.10 -10.85 13.57
N ASN A 106 32.14 -12.18 13.59
CA ASN A 106 32.86 -12.99 14.58
C ASN A 106 32.47 -12.65 16.03
N ARG A 107 31.18 -12.34 16.27
CA ARG A 107 30.60 -12.01 17.59
C ARG A 107 29.55 -13.02 18.07
N PHE A 108 29.39 -14.14 17.36
CA PHE A 108 28.48 -15.21 17.78
C PHE A 108 29.15 -16.12 18.81
N ASP A 109 28.88 -15.86 20.09
CA ASP A 109 29.30 -16.68 21.23
C ASP A 109 28.09 -17.39 21.90
N PRO A 110 28.31 -18.33 22.84
CA PRO A 110 27.21 -19.03 23.51
C PRO A 110 26.25 -18.12 24.28
N ALA A 111 26.73 -17.00 24.81
CA ALA A 111 25.89 -16.05 25.54
C ALA A 111 24.96 -15.30 24.57
N MET A 112 25.48 -14.88 23.41
CA MET A 112 24.69 -14.30 22.33
C MET A 112 23.69 -15.30 21.74
N GLY A 113 24.06 -16.57 21.62
CA GLY A 113 23.13 -17.65 21.27
C GLY A 113 21.95 -17.72 22.24
N ALA A 114 22.23 -17.75 23.55
CA ALA A 114 21.18 -17.77 24.57
C ALA A 114 20.28 -16.53 24.54
N LEU A 115 20.85 -15.35 24.23
CA LEU A 115 20.09 -14.11 24.05
C LEU A 115 19.15 -14.18 22.84
N LEU A 116 19.63 -14.72 21.70
CA LEU A 116 18.82 -14.88 20.49
C LEU A 116 17.67 -15.89 20.67
N ASP A 117 17.87 -16.94 21.46
CA ASP A 117 16.82 -17.91 21.79
C ASP A 117 15.72 -17.31 22.68
N HIS A 118 16.01 -16.20 23.38
CA HIS A 118 15.11 -15.55 24.35
C HIS A 118 14.87 -14.05 24.04
N LEU A 119 14.71 -13.71 22.76
CA LEU A 119 14.40 -12.33 22.33
C LEU A 119 13.08 -11.80 22.91
N ASP A 120 12.16 -12.68 23.32
CA ASP A 120 10.92 -12.30 23.99
C ASP A 120 11.17 -11.67 25.37
N LEU A 121 12.17 -12.14 26.10
CA LEU A 121 12.59 -11.54 27.38
C LEU A 121 13.18 -10.14 27.16
N LEU A 122 13.92 -9.95 26.06
CA LEU A 122 14.43 -8.64 25.66
C LEU A 122 13.28 -7.69 25.28
N ALA A 123 12.30 -8.16 24.53
CA ALA A 123 11.10 -7.39 24.17
C ALA A 123 10.29 -6.96 25.41
N ARG A 124 10.28 -7.79 26.47
CA ARG A 124 9.64 -7.49 27.76
C ARG A 124 10.52 -6.68 28.71
N ARG A 125 11.77 -6.39 28.33
CA ARG A 125 12.81 -5.73 29.15
C ARG A 125 13.11 -6.46 30.47
N ASP A 126 12.98 -7.78 30.51
CA ASP A 126 13.32 -8.57 31.70
C ASP A 126 14.82 -8.88 31.76
N LEU A 127 15.61 -7.85 32.10
CA LEU A 127 17.08 -7.93 32.15
C LEU A 127 17.58 -8.92 33.23
N ALA A 128 16.80 -9.11 34.30
CA ALA A 128 17.17 -10.01 35.39
C ALA A 128 17.08 -11.48 34.94
N ALA A 129 16.02 -11.84 34.22
CA ALA A 129 15.88 -13.16 33.61
C ALA A 129 16.94 -13.39 32.53
N LEU A 130 17.17 -12.41 31.65
CA LEU A 130 18.19 -12.49 30.60
C LEU A 130 19.59 -12.73 31.16
N ARG A 131 20.00 -12.01 32.22
CA ARG A 131 21.29 -12.21 32.86
C ARG A 131 21.49 -13.65 33.33
N LYS A 132 20.44 -14.24 33.90
CA LYS A 132 20.46 -15.63 34.39
C LYS A 132 20.56 -16.64 33.26
N VAL A 133 19.84 -16.41 32.16
CA VAL A 133 19.81 -17.31 31.00
C VAL A 133 21.11 -17.22 30.19
N CYS A 134 21.66 -16.01 30.01
CA CYS A 134 22.90 -15.79 29.27
C CYS A 134 24.15 -16.12 30.11
N GLY A 135 24.05 -16.12 31.44
CA GLY A 135 25.15 -16.47 32.35
C GLY A 135 26.25 -15.39 32.45
N VAL A 136 25.91 -14.14 32.13
CA VAL A 136 26.84 -12.99 32.08
C VAL A 136 26.57 -12.02 33.23
N ASP A 137 27.44 -11.04 33.45
CA ASP A 137 27.18 -9.96 34.40
C ASP A 137 26.31 -8.82 33.81
N ALA A 138 26.13 -7.75 34.58
CA ALA A 138 25.28 -6.63 34.14
C ALA A 138 25.95 -5.73 33.09
N GLU A 139 27.28 -5.63 33.10
CA GLU A 139 28.04 -4.81 32.16
C GLU A 139 28.08 -5.52 30.81
N ASP A 140 28.42 -6.81 30.81
CA ASP A 140 28.42 -7.68 29.62
C ASP A 140 27.04 -7.70 28.94
N LEU A 141 25.95 -7.83 29.71
CA LEU A 141 24.60 -7.85 29.15
C LEU A 141 24.24 -6.54 28.43
N VAL A 142 24.72 -5.40 28.94
CA VAL A 142 24.48 -4.10 28.30
C VAL A 142 25.23 -4.01 26.97
N GLU A 143 26.47 -4.49 26.92
CA GLU A 143 27.26 -4.56 25.69
C GLU A 143 26.62 -5.48 24.65
N MET A 144 26.19 -6.68 25.06
CA MET A 144 25.49 -7.64 24.19
C MET A 144 24.21 -7.04 23.58
N ILE A 145 23.41 -6.32 24.37
CA ILE A 145 22.19 -5.66 23.88
C ILE A 145 22.54 -4.52 22.92
N ALA A 146 23.62 -3.78 23.17
CA ALA A 146 24.08 -2.72 22.28
C ALA A 146 24.52 -3.28 20.92
N GLU A 147 25.25 -4.40 20.92
CA GLU A 147 25.63 -5.09 19.68
C GLU A 147 24.43 -5.58 18.88
N LEU A 148 23.46 -6.21 19.56
CA LEU A 148 22.24 -6.68 18.91
C LEU A 148 21.45 -5.53 18.27
N LYS A 149 21.40 -4.36 18.91
CA LYS A 149 20.74 -3.16 18.36
C LYS A 149 21.47 -2.54 17.17
N ALA A 150 22.76 -2.84 16.99
CA ALA A 150 23.54 -2.39 15.85
C ALA A 150 23.42 -3.32 14.62
N LEU A 151 22.60 -4.37 14.72
CA LEU A 151 22.28 -5.29 13.62
C LEU A 151 21.02 -4.83 12.87
N THR A 152 20.85 -5.33 11.65
CA THR A 152 19.72 -4.98 10.78
C THR A 152 18.73 -6.14 10.74
N PRO A 153 17.59 -6.08 11.45
CA PRO A 153 16.60 -7.15 11.44
C PRO A 153 15.78 -7.21 10.14
N ARG A 154 16.06 -6.38 9.14
CA ARG A 154 15.44 -6.41 7.81
C ARG A 154 16.51 -6.11 6.77
N PRO A 155 17.33 -7.11 6.39
CA PRO A 155 18.45 -6.89 5.48
C PRO A 155 18.01 -6.31 4.13
N GLY A 156 16.79 -6.64 3.67
CA GLY A 156 16.21 -6.08 2.44
C GLY A 156 15.82 -4.60 2.48
N ALA A 157 15.77 -3.95 3.65
CA ALA A 157 15.27 -2.59 3.80
C ALA A 157 16.14 -1.50 3.12
N GLY A 158 17.39 -1.82 2.77
CA GLY A 158 18.29 -0.92 2.04
C GLY A 158 18.08 -0.92 0.52
N PHE A 159 17.26 -1.83 0.00
CA PHE A 159 16.98 -1.95 -1.43
C PHE A 159 15.67 -1.26 -1.79
N GLY A 160 15.60 -0.75 -3.03
CA GLY A 160 14.34 -0.26 -3.57
C GLY A 160 13.35 -1.42 -3.62
N GLY A 161 12.24 -1.32 -2.88
CA GLY A 161 11.11 -2.22 -3.06
C GLY A 161 10.63 -2.18 -4.51
N GLU A 162 9.80 -3.15 -4.93
CA GLU A 162 9.11 -3.00 -6.22
C GLU A 162 8.45 -1.61 -6.24
N PRO A 163 8.62 -0.83 -7.33
CA PRO A 163 7.99 0.48 -7.42
C PRO A 163 6.51 0.26 -7.16
N ALA A 164 6.02 0.80 -6.05
CA ALA A 164 4.63 0.64 -5.64
C ALA A 164 3.77 0.84 -6.87
N GLN A 165 3.02 -0.19 -7.28
CA GLN A 165 2.20 -0.10 -8.49
C GLN A 165 1.28 1.10 -8.32
N THR A 166 1.65 2.19 -8.98
CA THR A 166 0.94 3.46 -8.82
C THR A 166 -0.37 3.26 -9.53
N VAL A 167 -1.45 3.24 -8.76
CA VAL A 167 -2.78 3.13 -9.31
C VAL A 167 -2.98 4.32 -10.25
N VAL A 168 -3.11 4.04 -11.55
CA VAL A 168 -3.33 5.07 -12.56
C VAL A 168 -4.75 5.62 -12.36
N PRO A 169 -4.91 6.90 -11.98
CA PRO A 169 -6.21 7.46 -11.72
C PRO A 169 -7.01 7.63 -13.02
N ASP A 170 -8.32 7.40 -12.96
CA ASP A 170 -9.23 7.63 -14.08
C ASP A 170 -9.68 9.11 -14.17
N VAL A 171 -9.63 9.83 -13.04
CA VAL A 171 -10.04 11.24 -12.93
C VAL A 171 -8.97 12.04 -12.19
N HIS A 172 -8.69 13.24 -12.67
CA HIS A 172 -7.84 14.22 -11.98
C HIS A 172 -8.68 15.39 -11.48
N VAL A 173 -8.45 15.77 -10.22
CA VAL A 173 -9.06 16.92 -9.58
C VAL A 173 -7.94 17.86 -9.14
N ARG A 174 -8.00 19.10 -9.60
CA ARG A 174 -7.02 20.15 -9.27
C ARG A 174 -7.74 21.45 -8.87
N PRO A 175 -7.13 22.30 -8.03
CA PRO A 175 -7.69 23.63 -7.76
C PRO A 175 -7.76 24.43 -9.07
N ASP A 176 -8.89 25.08 -9.33
CA ASP A 176 -8.99 25.99 -10.47
C ASP A 176 -8.46 27.38 -10.09
N PRO A 177 -7.59 28.01 -10.89
CA PRO A 177 -7.15 29.39 -10.67
C PRO A 177 -8.28 30.43 -10.58
N ALA A 178 -9.44 30.17 -11.20
CA ALA A 178 -10.63 31.03 -11.10
C ALA A 178 -11.49 30.76 -9.85
N GLY A 179 -11.10 29.79 -9.01
CA GLY A 179 -11.84 29.33 -7.84
C GLY A 179 -12.59 28.02 -8.10
N GLY A 180 -12.67 27.18 -7.07
CA GLY A 180 -13.29 25.85 -7.14
C GLY A 180 -12.36 24.75 -7.63
N TRP A 181 -12.94 23.67 -8.18
CA TRP A 181 -12.22 22.48 -8.60
C TRP A 181 -12.34 22.24 -10.10
N ARG A 182 -11.21 22.04 -10.76
CA ARG A 182 -11.14 21.55 -12.14
C ARG A 182 -11.06 20.04 -12.14
N ILE A 183 -11.93 19.41 -12.94
CA ILE A 183 -12.08 17.96 -13.01
C ILE A 183 -11.84 17.52 -14.46
N GLU A 184 -10.88 16.64 -14.66
CA GLU A 184 -10.43 16.16 -15.97
C GLU A 184 -10.42 14.63 -15.96
N LEU A 185 -10.90 14.00 -17.04
CA LEU A 185 -10.73 12.56 -17.22
C LEU A 185 -9.31 12.27 -17.68
N ASN A 186 -8.73 11.20 -17.16
CA ASN A 186 -7.48 10.68 -17.69
C ASN A 186 -7.75 10.00 -19.03
N THR A 187 -7.21 10.54 -20.13
CA THR A 187 -7.41 9.94 -21.45
C THR A 187 -6.59 8.68 -21.67
N ASP A 188 -5.60 8.41 -20.81
CA ASP A 188 -4.68 7.28 -20.96
C ASP A 188 -5.32 5.99 -20.41
N THR A 189 -6.29 6.10 -19.50
CA THR A 189 -7.10 4.97 -19.03
C THR A 189 -8.29 4.66 -19.94
N LEU A 190 -8.59 5.55 -20.91
CA LEU A 190 -9.72 5.40 -21.83
C LEU A 190 -9.25 4.83 -23.18
N PRO A 191 -9.78 3.66 -23.62
CA PRO A 191 -9.44 3.12 -24.91
C PRO A 191 -9.94 4.03 -26.03
N ARG A 192 -9.03 4.48 -26.90
CA ARG A 192 -9.37 5.29 -28.08
C ARG A 192 -9.79 4.36 -29.22
N LEU A 193 -11.10 4.17 -29.40
CA LEU A 193 -11.65 3.39 -30.51
C LEU A 193 -12.06 4.30 -31.68
N LEU A 194 -11.66 3.92 -32.89
CA LEU A 194 -12.06 4.55 -34.14
C LEU A 194 -12.66 3.50 -35.07
N VAL A 195 -13.82 3.81 -35.65
CA VAL A 195 -14.42 2.95 -36.69
C VAL A 195 -13.85 3.36 -38.05
N ASP A 196 -13.17 2.42 -38.71
CA ASP A 196 -12.66 2.65 -40.06
C ASP A 196 -13.79 2.61 -41.10
N LYS A 197 -14.26 3.80 -41.48
CA LYS A 197 -15.31 3.99 -42.48
C LYS A 197 -14.86 3.62 -43.89
N ARG A 198 -13.56 3.68 -44.20
CA ARG A 198 -13.02 3.36 -45.53
C ARG A 198 -13.05 1.85 -45.73
N TYR A 199 -12.57 1.09 -44.75
CA TYR A 199 -12.64 -0.36 -44.78
C TYR A 199 -14.10 -0.86 -44.87
N HIS A 200 -15.00 -0.26 -44.09
CA HIS A 200 -16.43 -0.57 -44.19
C HIS A 200 -16.98 -0.38 -45.62
N ALA A 201 -16.62 0.72 -46.31
CA ALA A 201 -17.06 0.96 -47.68
C ALA A 201 -16.55 -0.10 -48.68
N VAL A 202 -15.31 -0.57 -48.50
CA VAL A 202 -14.73 -1.66 -49.32
C VAL A 202 -15.48 -2.96 -49.11
N VAL A 203 -15.73 -3.34 -47.85
CA VAL A 203 -16.43 -4.59 -47.50
C VAL A 203 -17.89 -4.54 -47.94
N ALA A 204 -18.57 -3.42 -47.73
CA ALA A 204 -19.96 -3.23 -48.16
C ALA A 204 -20.13 -3.33 -49.68
N ALA A 205 -19.15 -2.88 -50.46
CA ALA A 205 -19.15 -3.03 -51.93
C ALA A 205 -18.94 -4.48 -52.40
N GLY A 206 -18.33 -5.32 -51.57
CA GLY A 206 -18.09 -6.75 -51.86
C GLY A 206 -19.28 -7.66 -51.54
N ALA A 207 -20.24 -7.21 -50.74
CA ALA A 207 -21.41 -8.00 -50.33
C ALA A 207 -22.41 -8.17 -51.48
N ARG A 208 -22.69 -9.42 -51.89
CA ARG A 208 -23.52 -9.71 -53.08
C ARG A 208 -24.90 -10.24 -52.73
N SER A 209 -25.00 -11.04 -51.68
CA SER A 209 -26.27 -11.55 -51.14
C SER A 209 -26.89 -10.59 -50.14
N ASP A 210 -28.22 -10.64 -49.99
CA ASP A 210 -28.92 -9.83 -48.98
C ASP A 210 -28.50 -10.22 -47.56
N THR A 211 -28.21 -11.51 -47.32
CA THR A 211 -27.64 -12.00 -46.05
C THR A 211 -26.29 -11.37 -45.71
N GLU A 212 -25.38 -11.23 -46.69
CA GLU A 212 -24.08 -10.59 -46.48
C GLU A 212 -24.22 -9.08 -46.23
N LYS A 213 -25.13 -8.42 -46.95
CA LYS A 213 -25.38 -6.98 -46.76
C LYS A 213 -25.93 -6.68 -45.37
N THR A 214 -26.89 -7.48 -44.89
CA THR A 214 -27.44 -7.36 -43.52
C THR A 214 -26.36 -7.58 -42.48
N PHE A 215 -25.52 -8.62 -42.64
CA PHE A 215 -24.44 -8.90 -41.70
C PHE A 215 -23.43 -7.74 -41.59
N VAL A 216 -22.98 -7.17 -42.72
CA VAL A 216 -22.06 -6.03 -42.73
C VAL A 216 -22.67 -4.80 -42.06
N ALA A 217 -23.96 -4.54 -42.31
CA ALA A 217 -24.69 -3.45 -41.67
C ALA A 217 -24.80 -3.64 -40.15
N ASP A 218 -25.08 -4.87 -39.69
CA ASP A 218 -25.15 -5.22 -38.27
C ASP A 218 -23.80 -5.04 -37.58
N CYS A 219 -22.70 -5.48 -38.19
CA CYS A 219 -21.35 -5.27 -37.66
C CYS A 219 -21.01 -3.77 -37.54
N ALA A 220 -21.39 -2.95 -38.53
CA ALA A 220 -21.18 -1.51 -38.49
C ALA A 220 -22.01 -0.83 -37.39
N ALA A 221 -23.25 -1.29 -37.19
CA ALA A 221 -24.12 -0.82 -36.12
C ALA A 221 -23.56 -1.20 -34.74
N GLN A 222 -23.07 -2.43 -34.57
CA GLN A 222 -22.42 -2.89 -33.34
C GLN A 222 -21.14 -2.09 -33.03
N ALA A 223 -20.29 -1.84 -34.03
CA ALA A 223 -19.09 -1.03 -33.86
C ALA A 223 -19.42 0.40 -33.44
N SER A 224 -20.41 1.02 -34.09
CA SER A 224 -20.88 2.37 -33.75
C SER A 224 -21.50 2.43 -32.35
N TRP A 225 -22.26 1.39 -31.97
CA TRP A 225 -22.84 1.25 -30.64
C TRP A 225 -21.76 1.11 -29.55
N LEU A 226 -20.70 0.36 -29.80
CA LEU A 226 -19.58 0.21 -28.86
C LEU A 226 -18.89 1.55 -28.60
N VAL A 227 -18.56 2.31 -29.65
CA VAL A 227 -17.95 3.64 -29.51
C VAL A 227 -18.85 4.58 -28.72
N LYS A 228 -20.16 4.60 -29.02
CA LYS A 228 -21.13 5.40 -28.29
C LYS A 228 -21.23 4.98 -26.82
N SER A 229 -21.17 3.68 -26.54
CA SER A 229 -21.25 3.15 -25.17
C SER A 229 -20.02 3.52 -24.33
N LEU A 230 -18.83 3.55 -24.93
CA LEU A 230 -17.62 4.03 -24.26
C LEU A 230 -17.67 5.53 -23.97
N ASP A 231 -18.10 6.35 -24.93
CA ASP A 231 -18.29 7.80 -24.71
C ASP A 231 -19.33 8.05 -23.61
N GLN A 232 -20.45 7.31 -23.63
CA GLN A 232 -21.45 7.39 -22.57
C GLN A 232 -20.87 7.02 -21.20
N ARG A 233 -20.07 5.96 -21.11
CA ARG A 233 -19.40 5.55 -19.86
C ARG A 233 -18.45 6.65 -19.35
N ALA A 234 -17.63 7.23 -20.22
CA ALA A 234 -16.72 8.32 -19.86
C ALA A 234 -17.50 9.54 -19.34
N ARG A 235 -18.58 9.94 -20.01
CA ARG A 235 -19.47 11.02 -19.55
C ARG A 235 -20.11 10.72 -18.21
N THR A 236 -20.54 9.47 -17.96
CA THR A 236 -21.11 9.08 -16.67
C THR A 236 -20.07 9.15 -15.57
N ILE A 237 -18.84 8.66 -15.79
CA ILE A 237 -17.73 8.79 -14.82
C ILE A 237 -17.51 10.27 -14.49
N MET A 238 -17.43 11.13 -15.50
CA MET A 238 -17.25 12.57 -15.30
C MET A 238 -18.39 13.17 -14.46
N LYS A 239 -19.65 12.89 -14.80
CA LYS A 239 -20.81 13.40 -14.04
C LYS A 239 -20.78 12.96 -12.57
N VAL A 240 -20.50 11.68 -12.32
CA VAL A 240 -20.43 11.12 -10.97
C VAL A 240 -19.27 11.75 -10.19
N ALA A 241 -18.08 11.84 -10.79
CA ALA A 241 -16.92 12.44 -10.15
C ALA A 241 -17.14 13.93 -9.83
N SER A 242 -17.77 14.68 -10.76
CA SER A 242 -18.13 16.08 -10.54
C SER A 242 -19.08 16.28 -9.38
N GLU A 243 -20.11 15.43 -9.26
CA GLU A 243 -21.05 15.52 -8.14
C GLU A 243 -20.39 15.15 -6.81
N ILE A 244 -19.51 14.13 -6.79
CA ILE A 244 -18.74 13.77 -5.59
C ILE A 244 -17.85 14.96 -5.16
N VAL A 245 -17.09 15.54 -6.08
CA VAL A 245 -16.20 16.68 -5.80
C VAL A 245 -16.98 17.88 -5.27
N ARG A 246 -18.14 18.17 -5.87
CA ARG A 246 -19.02 19.28 -5.43
C ARG A 246 -19.50 19.09 -3.99
N GLN A 247 -19.87 17.86 -3.60
CA GLN A 247 -20.34 17.56 -2.25
C GLN A 247 -19.19 17.49 -1.24
N GLN A 248 -17.98 17.14 -1.70
CA GLN A 248 -16.78 16.91 -0.89
C GLN A 248 -15.74 18.04 -1.00
N ASP A 249 -16.17 19.25 -1.34
CA ASP A 249 -15.32 20.44 -1.43
C ASP A 249 -14.47 20.65 -0.15
N ALA A 250 -15.11 20.52 1.02
CA ALA A 250 -14.44 20.67 2.31
C ALA A 250 -13.36 19.60 2.56
N PHE A 251 -13.57 18.38 2.09
CA PHE A 251 -12.55 17.32 2.15
C PHE A 251 -11.33 17.67 1.30
N LEU A 252 -11.56 18.16 0.09
CA LEU A 252 -10.47 18.49 -0.83
C LEU A 252 -9.65 19.70 -0.33
N ALA A 253 -10.30 20.65 0.34
CA ALA A 253 -9.66 21.82 0.92
C ALA A 253 -8.96 21.54 2.26
N PHE A 254 -9.61 20.84 3.18
CA PHE A 254 -9.19 20.73 4.58
C PHE A 254 -8.78 19.31 5.01
N GLY A 255 -9.11 18.29 4.24
CA GLY A 255 -8.68 16.89 4.46
C GLY A 255 -9.78 15.97 4.98
N VAL A 256 -9.37 14.74 5.35
CA VAL A 256 -10.27 13.63 5.71
C VAL A 256 -11.22 13.97 6.88
N GLU A 257 -10.78 14.82 7.81
CA GLU A 257 -11.60 15.25 8.96
C GLU A 257 -12.87 16.01 8.54
N PHE A 258 -12.87 16.61 7.35
CA PHE A 258 -14.00 17.37 6.80
C PHE A 258 -14.79 16.58 5.76
N LEU A 259 -14.59 15.26 5.67
CA LEU A 259 -15.34 14.38 4.79
C LEU A 259 -16.81 14.35 5.23
N ARG A 260 -17.70 14.75 4.31
CA ARG A 260 -19.15 14.75 4.54
C ARG A 260 -19.74 13.37 4.24
N PRO A 261 -20.74 12.91 5.00
CA PRO A 261 -21.47 11.71 4.62
C PRO A 261 -22.08 11.86 3.23
N LEU A 262 -21.91 10.84 2.40
CA LEU A 262 -22.45 10.82 1.04
C LEU A 262 -22.95 9.42 0.74
N THR A 263 -24.21 9.32 0.30
CA THR A 263 -24.80 8.04 -0.09
C THR A 263 -24.87 7.92 -1.61
N LEU A 264 -24.85 6.68 -2.11
CA LEU A 264 -25.02 6.40 -3.53
C LEU A 264 -26.35 6.98 -4.05
N LYS A 265 -27.42 6.87 -3.25
CA LYS A 265 -28.73 7.44 -3.55
C LYS A 265 -28.68 8.95 -3.77
N THR A 266 -28.00 9.70 -2.89
CA THR A 266 -27.87 11.16 -3.01
C THR A 266 -27.22 11.57 -4.33
N VAL A 267 -26.13 10.90 -4.71
CA VAL A 267 -25.45 11.19 -5.98
C VAL A 267 -26.31 10.77 -7.17
N ALA A 268 -26.96 9.61 -7.09
CA ALA A 268 -27.83 9.09 -8.14
C ALA A 268 -29.01 10.01 -8.44
N GLU A 269 -29.66 10.55 -7.40
CA GLU A 269 -30.74 11.53 -7.53
C GLU A 269 -30.26 12.84 -8.15
N ALA A 270 -29.09 13.35 -7.73
CA ALA A 270 -28.54 14.61 -8.24
C ALA A 270 -28.16 14.56 -9.73
N ILE A 271 -27.75 13.39 -10.24
CA ILE A 271 -27.36 13.21 -11.65
C ILE A 271 -28.45 12.53 -12.51
N GLU A 272 -29.64 12.32 -11.95
CA GLU A 272 -30.79 11.66 -12.58
C GLU A 272 -30.48 10.26 -13.13
N MET A 273 -29.81 9.43 -12.32
CA MET A 273 -29.44 8.05 -12.67
C MET A 273 -29.88 7.05 -11.59
N HIS A 274 -29.85 5.77 -11.93
CA HIS A 274 -30.08 4.70 -10.95
C HIS A 274 -28.86 4.49 -10.04
N GLU A 275 -29.12 4.19 -8.77
CA GLU A 275 -28.11 3.89 -7.75
C GLU A 275 -27.16 2.76 -8.19
N SER A 276 -27.70 1.72 -8.83
CA SER A 276 -26.92 0.60 -9.36
C SER A 276 -25.92 1.02 -10.44
N THR A 277 -26.26 2.04 -11.24
CA THR A 277 -25.36 2.59 -12.25
C THR A 277 -24.22 3.36 -11.59
N VAL A 278 -24.51 4.18 -10.59
CA VAL A 278 -23.47 4.90 -9.82
C VAL A 278 -22.53 3.92 -9.14
N SER A 279 -23.06 2.91 -8.46
CA SER A 279 -22.26 1.87 -7.78
C SER A 279 -21.32 1.12 -8.73
N ARG A 280 -21.81 0.75 -9.92
CA ARG A 280 -21.00 0.08 -10.95
C ARG A 280 -19.92 0.99 -11.52
N VAL A 281 -20.25 2.28 -11.73
CA VAL A 281 -19.35 3.25 -12.32
C VAL A 281 -18.26 3.71 -11.34
N THR A 282 -18.46 3.62 -10.03
CA THR A 282 -17.46 4.05 -9.03
C THR A 282 -16.54 2.94 -8.55
N SER A 283 -16.90 1.67 -8.80
CA SER A 283 -16.08 0.52 -8.39
C SER A 283 -14.82 0.40 -9.25
N ASN A 284 -13.66 0.20 -8.63
CA ASN A 284 -12.35 0.12 -9.31
C ASN A 284 -12.06 1.34 -10.21
N LYS A 285 -12.46 2.52 -9.73
CA LYS A 285 -12.21 3.80 -10.39
C LYS A 285 -11.56 4.74 -9.40
N TYR A 286 -10.47 5.36 -9.81
CA TYR A 286 -9.65 6.16 -8.91
C TYR A 286 -9.63 7.63 -9.33
N VAL A 287 -9.58 8.50 -8.34
CA VAL A 287 -9.47 9.94 -8.51
C VAL A 287 -8.19 10.43 -7.85
N SER A 288 -7.37 11.13 -8.63
CA SER A 288 -6.23 11.89 -8.13
C SER A 288 -6.69 13.24 -7.65
N THR A 289 -6.42 13.56 -6.40
CA THR A 289 -6.73 14.84 -5.76
C THR A 289 -5.45 15.48 -5.21
N PRO A 290 -5.47 16.76 -4.79
CA PRO A 290 -4.31 17.36 -4.12
C PRO A 290 -3.96 16.71 -2.77
N ARG A 291 -4.85 15.86 -2.25
CA ARG A 291 -4.68 15.13 -0.99
C ARG A 291 -4.25 13.68 -1.20
N GLY A 292 -4.00 13.27 -2.45
CA GLY A 292 -3.62 11.91 -2.83
C GLY A 292 -4.62 11.24 -3.78
N VAL A 293 -4.37 9.97 -4.08
CA VAL A 293 -5.21 9.14 -4.95
C VAL A 293 -6.19 8.33 -4.10
N PHE A 294 -7.48 8.42 -4.41
CA PHE A 294 -8.56 7.74 -3.70
C PHE A 294 -9.42 6.95 -4.68
N GLU A 295 -9.94 5.80 -4.25
CA GLU A 295 -11.03 5.17 -5.00
C GLU A 295 -12.28 6.05 -4.92
N LEU A 296 -13.05 6.21 -6.00
CA LEU A 296 -14.31 6.97 -5.96
C LEU A 296 -15.27 6.42 -4.91
N LYS A 297 -15.19 5.11 -4.62
CA LYS A 297 -16.01 4.46 -3.60
C LYS A 297 -15.73 4.96 -2.17
N PHE A 298 -14.51 5.43 -1.90
CA PHE A 298 -14.08 5.94 -0.59
C PHE A 298 -15.00 7.06 -0.07
N PHE A 299 -15.50 7.91 -0.97
CA PHE A 299 -16.35 9.04 -0.61
C PHE A 299 -17.74 8.64 -0.14
N PHE A 300 -18.19 7.41 -0.42
CA PHE A 300 -19.49 6.91 0.06
C PHE A 300 -19.35 6.37 1.47
N THR A 301 -19.57 7.24 2.44
CA THR A 301 -19.45 6.91 3.86
C THR A 301 -20.80 6.95 4.56
N ALA A 302 -20.95 6.08 5.55
CA ALA A 302 -22.12 6.10 6.43
C ALA A 302 -22.14 7.39 7.26
N ALA A 303 -23.34 7.93 7.44
CA ALA A 303 -23.59 9.08 8.30
C ALA A 303 -23.69 8.66 9.77
N ILE A 304 -23.02 9.41 10.64
CA ILE A 304 -23.19 9.42 12.09
C ILE A 304 -23.97 10.69 12.43
N GLN A 305 -25.02 10.53 13.22
CA GLN A 305 -25.89 11.65 13.59
C GLN A 305 -25.13 12.64 14.47
N SER A 306 -25.48 13.92 14.34
CA SER A 306 -25.00 14.95 15.26
C SER A 306 -25.94 15.01 16.47
N SER A 307 -25.36 15.12 17.67
CA SER A 307 -26.13 15.29 18.92
C SER A 307 -26.89 16.62 18.96
N ASP A 308 -26.40 17.63 18.24
CA ASP A 308 -26.82 19.02 18.37
C ASP A 308 -27.77 19.46 17.23
N GLY A 309 -28.21 18.50 16.41
CA GLY A 309 -28.98 18.78 15.19
C GLY A 309 -28.15 19.43 14.07
N GLY A 310 -26.81 19.41 14.20
CA GLY A 310 -25.86 19.90 13.22
C GLY A 310 -25.68 18.97 12.01
N ALA A 311 -24.74 19.32 11.12
CA ALA A 311 -24.43 18.49 9.95
C ALA A 311 -23.90 17.11 10.38
N ALA A 312 -24.40 16.04 9.76
CA ALA A 312 -23.96 14.69 10.06
C ALA A 312 -22.46 14.50 9.74
N HIS A 313 -21.80 13.64 10.52
CA HIS A 313 -20.36 13.35 10.39
C HIS A 313 -20.12 12.01 9.69
N SER A 314 -19.08 11.91 8.86
CA SER A 314 -18.73 10.63 8.22
C SER A 314 -18.00 9.71 9.21
N ALA A 315 -18.24 8.40 9.09
CA ALA A 315 -17.52 7.41 9.89
C ALA A 315 -15.99 7.48 9.73
N GLU A 316 -15.49 7.89 8.55
CA GLU A 316 -14.06 8.06 8.30
C GLU A 316 -13.50 9.30 9.01
N ALA A 317 -14.21 10.43 8.96
CA ALA A 317 -13.81 11.63 9.70
C ALA A 317 -13.71 11.36 11.21
N VAL A 318 -14.68 10.61 11.77
CA VAL A 318 -14.66 10.23 13.18
C VAL A 318 -13.48 9.30 13.48
N ARG A 319 -13.17 8.33 12.62
CA ARG A 319 -11.99 7.46 12.77
C ARG A 319 -10.69 8.25 12.80
N GLN A 320 -10.52 9.20 11.88
CA GLN A 320 -9.33 10.06 11.89
C GLN A 320 -9.25 10.94 13.13
N ARG A 321 -10.37 11.52 13.58
CA ARG A 321 -10.39 12.33 14.80
C ARG A 321 -10.02 11.52 16.05
N ILE A 322 -10.48 10.27 16.14
CA ILE A 322 -10.06 9.33 17.20
C ILE A 322 -8.55 9.09 17.13
N LYS A 323 -8.01 8.85 15.93
CA LYS A 323 -6.58 8.66 15.73
C LYS A 323 -5.78 9.89 16.16
N THR A 324 -6.16 11.09 15.71
CA THR A 324 -5.50 12.36 16.09
C THR A 324 -5.52 12.58 17.60
N MET A 325 -6.64 12.28 18.28
CA MET A 325 -6.73 12.39 19.75
C MET A 325 -5.78 11.41 20.47
N ILE A 326 -5.68 10.18 19.99
CA ILE A 326 -4.80 9.16 20.59
C ILE A 326 -3.32 9.44 20.28
N ASP A 327 -3.01 9.89 19.06
CA ASP A 327 -1.64 10.23 18.66
C ASP A 327 -1.11 11.47 19.40
N GLY A 328 -2.00 12.34 19.90
CA GLY A 328 -1.65 13.50 20.72
C GLY A 328 -1.39 13.20 22.20
N GLU A 329 -1.54 11.95 22.66
CA GLU A 329 -1.28 11.54 24.05
C GLU A 329 0.22 11.75 24.38
N SER A 330 0.54 12.68 25.29
CA SER A 330 1.93 13.09 25.58
C SER A 330 2.50 12.46 26.87
N GLY A 331 1.69 11.75 27.65
CA GLY A 331 2.12 11.07 28.88
C GLY A 331 1.07 10.12 29.47
N ASP A 332 1.46 9.34 30.49
CA ASP A 332 0.63 8.32 31.15
C ASP A 332 -0.74 8.83 31.66
N GLY A 333 -0.73 10.06 32.18
CA GLY A 333 -1.91 10.75 32.69
C GLY A 333 -2.85 11.28 31.60
N ASP A 334 -2.33 11.43 30.37
CA ASP A 334 -3.06 11.97 29.23
C ASP A 334 -3.71 10.88 28.37
N VAL A 335 -3.47 9.60 28.68
CA VAL A 335 -4.06 8.48 27.94
C VAL A 335 -5.58 8.48 28.09
N LEU A 336 -6.27 8.72 26.97
CA LEU A 336 -7.71 8.84 26.90
C LEU A 336 -8.34 7.44 26.94
N SER A 337 -9.29 7.23 27.86
CA SER A 337 -10.15 6.05 27.85
C SER A 337 -11.15 6.13 26.71
N ASP A 338 -11.66 4.97 26.25
CA ASP A 338 -12.72 4.94 25.24
C ASP A 338 -13.96 5.73 25.71
N ASP A 339 -14.24 5.76 27.01
CA ASP A 339 -15.31 6.57 27.62
C ASP A 339 -15.03 8.08 27.53
N ARG A 340 -13.78 8.50 27.78
CA ARG A 340 -13.39 9.91 27.66
C ARG A 340 -13.41 10.39 26.21
N ILE A 341 -13.03 9.53 25.27
CA ILE A 341 -13.12 9.82 23.83
C ILE A 341 -14.58 10.05 23.42
N VAL A 342 -15.52 9.24 23.94
CA VAL A 342 -16.96 9.45 23.70
C VAL A 342 -17.42 10.81 24.22
N GLU A 343 -17.03 11.19 25.44
CA GLU A 343 -17.39 12.49 26.02
C GLU A 343 -16.90 13.65 25.14
N ILE A 344 -15.62 13.64 24.74
CA ILE A 344 -15.02 14.68 23.89
C ILE A 344 -15.71 14.75 22.52
N LEU A 345 -16.08 13.60 21.94
CA LEU A 345 -16.78 13.56 20.65
C LEU A 345 -18.22 14.10 20.77
N ASN A 346 -18.93 13.78 21.85
CA ASN A 346 -20.27 14.33 22.12
C ASN A 346 -20.21 15.84 22.37
N GLU A 347 -19.21 16.35 23.10
CA GLU A 347 -18.97 17.79 23.28
C GLU A 347 -18.67 18.50 21.95
N ALA A 348 -18.09 17.77 20.98
CA ALA A 348 -17.85 18.25 19.63
C ALA A 348 -19.04 18.04 18.67
N GLY A 349 -20.22 17.63 19.19
CA GLY A 349 -21.45 17.48 18.42
C GLY A 349 -21.61 16.15 17.70
N ILE A 350 -20.80 15.12 18.01
CA ILE A 350 -20.80 13.80 17.36
C ILE A 350 -21.41 12.75 18.29
N ASP A 351 -22.63 12.29 17.98
CA ASP A 351 -23.31 11.26 18.77
C ASP A 351 -22.73 9.86 18.47
N ILE A 352 -21.96 9.32 19.42
CA ILE A 352 -21.30 8.02 19.26
C ILE A 352 -21.28 7.19 20.54
N ALA A 353 -21.58 5.90 20.41
CA ALA A 353 -21.51 4.94 21.50
C ALA A 353 -20.07 4.43 21.73
N ARG A 354 -19.73 4.14 22.99
CA ARG A 354 -18.45 3.52 23.41
C ARG A 354 -18.04 2.29 22.60
N ARG A 355 -19.00 1.38 22.32
CA ARG A 355 -18.76 0.18 21.51
C ARG A 355 -18.29 0.52 20.08
N THR A 356 -18.78 1.62 19.52
CA THR A 356 -18.39 2.09 18.19
C THR A 356 -16.99 2.68 18.20
N VAL A 357 -16.62 3.45 19.24
CA VAL A 357 -15.25 3.96 19.43
C VAL A 357 -14.26 2.81 19.55
N ALA A 358 -14.55 1.80 20.37
CA ALA A 358 -13.70 0.62 20.52
C ALA A 358 -13.51 -0.13 19.19
N LYS A 359 -14.61 -0.35 18.44
CA LYS A 359 -14.57 -0.97 17.11
C LYS A 359 -13.72 -0.18 16.12
N TYR A 360 -13.83 1.15 16.12
CA TYR A 360 -13.04 2.02 15.24
C TYR A 360 -11.56 2.01 15.60
N ARG A 361 -11.23 2.02 16.90
CA ARG A 361 -9.87 1.87 17.40
C ARG A 361 -9.24 0.54 16.98
N GLU A 362 -9.98 -0.55 17.12
CA GLU A 362 -9.53 -1.89 16.69
C GLU A 362 -9.31 -1.97 15.17
N ALA A 363 -10.20 -1.37 14.37
CA ALA A 363 -10.03 -1.29 12.91
C ALA A 363 -8.77 -0.51 12.50
N LEU A 364 -8.36 0.47 13.31
CA LEU A 364 -7.10 1.23 13.16
C LEU A 364 -5.89 0.52 13.78
N ARG A 365 -6.05 -0.69 14.34
CA ARG A 365 -5.02 -1.47 15.04
C ARG A 365 -4.39 -0.74 16.24
N ILE A 366 -5.16 0.15 16.87
CA ILE A 366 -4.70 0.90 18.04
C ILE A 366 -5.03 0.09 19.31
N PRO A 367 -4.06 -0.18 20.20
CA PRO A 367 -4.28 -0.94 21.43
C PRO A 367 -5.16 -0.18 22.45
N SER A 368 -5.70 -0.90 23.44
CA SER A 368 -6.61 -0.31 24.45
C SER A 368 -5.89 0.71 25.33
N SER A 369 -6.64 1.60 25.99
CA SER A 369 -6.07 2.61 26.89
C SER A 369 -5.19 2.00 27.99
N ILE A 370 -5.57 0.83 28.54
CA ILE A 370 -4.78 0.10 29.54
C ILE A 370 -3.43 -0.34 28.96
N GLN A 371 -3.42 -0.85 27.73
CA GLN A 371 -2.20 -1.28 27.05
C GLN A 371 -1.33 -0.08 26.68
N ARG A 372 -1.90 1.00 26.12
CA ARG A 372 -1.18 2.23 25.78
C ARG A 372 -0.52 2.87 27.00
N ARG A 373 -1.27 2.95 28.10
CA ARG A 373 -0.78 3.42 29.40
C ARG A 373 0.41 2.60 29.89
N ARG A 374 0.32 1.27 29.78
CA ARG A 374 1.42 0.37 30.17
C ARG A 374 2.66 0.51 29.27
N LEU A 375 2.46 0.74 27.96
CA LEU A 375 3.54 0.99 27.01
C LEU A 375 4.26 2.31 27.32
N MET A 376 3.53 3.36 27.70
CA MET A 376 4.10 4.67 28.05
C MET A 376 4.83 4.67 29.40
N LYS A 377 4.38 3.91 30.41
CA LYS A 377 5.14 3.75 31.67
C LYS A 377 6.44 2.98 31.51
N ALA A 378 6.54 2.18 30.45
CA ALA A 378 7.70 1.33 30.19
C ALA A 378 8.70 2.01 29.23
N GLY A 379 8.33 3.12 28.59
CA GLY A 379 9.23 3.98 27.82
C GLY A 379 9.95 4.96 28.73
#